data_AF-A0A5N3QX01-F1
#
_entry.id   AF-A0A5N3QX01-F1
#
_cell.length_a   1.000
_cell.length_b   1.000
_cell.length_c   1.000
_cell.angle_alpha   90.00
_cell.angle_beta   90.00
_cell.angle_gamma   90.00
#
_symmetry.space_group_name_H-M   'P 1'
#
loop_
_entity.id
_entity.type
_entity.pdbx_description
1 polymer ?
#
loop_
_entity_poly.entity_id
_entity_poly.type
_entity_poly.pdbx_seq_one_letter_code
_entity_poly.pdbx_strand_id
1 'polypeptide(L)'
;MKKLLIATSLVAVLAGCQSNNATVKEAQNFAPCTFPDAPTVSAPGWICDVIPSDIAVAAKGYSKKSAAGMSVMRKIAVNDARVNLAAEFETDVSNLFQAATEGVTSTSAAEGVTLVTEDVQETFENITKTVVNKTLTNSRVIVSQASPTGGLYVLVGMDQAAYDANMNKVIDEVGGEDSALWDQFNNEKAAADLAAAFDALKK
;
A
#
# COMPACT_ATOMS: atom_id res chain seq x y z
N MET A 1 -72.25 0.13 31.24
CA MET A 1 -71.29 -0.95 31.55
C MET A 1 -69.99 -0.67 30.80
N LYS A 2 -68.88 -0.67 31.54
CA LYS A 2 -67.45 -0.74 31.14
C LYS A 2 -66.82 0.39 30.30
N LYS A 3 -65.92 1.08 31.00
CA LYS A 3 -64.86 2.01 30.59
C LYS A 3 -63.77 1.31 29.75
N LEU A 4 -63.09 2.07 28.89
CA LEU A 4 -61.66 1.93 28.47
C LEU A 4 -61.39 3.01 27.39
N LEU A 5 -60.86 4.20 27.73
CA LEU A 5 -59.42 4.55 27.77
C LEU A 5 -58.60 3.97 26.61
N ILE A 6 -58.34 4.78 25.58
CA ILE A 6 -57.18 4.61 24.69
C ILE A 6 -56.51 5.97 24.51
N ALA A 7 -55.23 5.99 24.87
CA ALA A 7 -54.35 7.14 25.00
C ALA A 7 -53.80 7.60 23.65
N THR A 8 -53.75 8.91 23.47
CA THR A 8 -53.09 9.59 22.35
C THR A 8 -51.57 9.59 22.59
N SER A 9 -50.83 8.68 21.95
CA SER A 9 -49.36 8.73 21.95
C SER A 9 -48.85 9.39 20.66
N LEU A 10 -48.26 10.57 20.85
CA LEU A 10 -47.51 11.35 19.88
C LEU A 10 -46.23 10.59 19.51
N VAL A 11 -46.17 9.96 18.33
CA VAL A 11 -44.91 9.39 17.80
C VAL A 11 -44.28 10.43 16.89
N ALA A 12 -43.27 11.12 17.43
CA ALA A 12 -42.35 11.94 16.65
C ALA A 12 -41.57 11.03 15.69
N VAL A 13 -41.77 11.22 14.39
CA VAL A 13 -40.94 10.60 13.36
C VAL A 13 -39.59 11.30 13.37
N LEU A 14 -38.64 10.80 14.16
CA LEU A 14 -37.23 11.09 13.93
C LEU A 14 -36.82 10.34 12.67
N ALA A 15 -36.85 11.03 11.54
CA ALA A 15 -36.07 10.65 10.37
C ALA A 15 -34.58 10.85 10.70
N GLY A 16 -34.02 9.91 11.46
CA GLY A 16 -32.57 9.77 11.59
C GLY A 16 -32.02 9.36 10.24
N CYS A 17 -31.08 10.16 9.71
CA CYS A 17 -30.29 9.85 8.54
C CYS A 17 -29.74 8.41 8.67
N GLN A 18 -30.30 7.47 7.90
CA GLN A 18 -29.65 6.21 7.66
C GLN A 18 -28.44 6.51 6.78
N SER A 19 -27.29 6.67 7.44
CA SER A 19 -26.00 6.46 6.79
C SER A 19 -26.06 5.06 6.19
N ASN A 20 -26.15 4.99 4.86
CA ASN A 20 -25.95 3.75 4.11
C ASN A 20 -24.51 3.30 4.36
N ASN A 21 -24.30 2.60 5.47
CA ASN A 21 -23.11 1.81 5.74
C ASN A 21 -23.21 0.55 4.89
N ALA A 22 -23.16 0.72 3.57
CA ALA A 22 -22.84 -0.38 2.69
C ALA A 22 -21.47 -0.88 3.15
N THR A 23 -21.47 -2.04 3.81
CA THR A 23 -20.22 -2.63 4.29
C THR A 23 -19.35 -2.94 3.08
N VAL A 24 -18.02 -2.92 3.23
CA VAL A 24 -17.07 -3.34 2.17
C VAL A 24 -17.46 -4.71 1.58
N LYS A 25 -18.15 -5.54 2.38
CA LYS A 25 -18.69 -6.84 2.00
C LYS A 25 -19.87 -6.80 1.03
N GLU A 26 -20.70 -5.74 1.03
CA GLU A 26 -21.76 -5.52 0.02
C GLU A 26 -21.19 -4.93 -1.27
N ALA A 27 -20.07 -4.20 -1.20
CA ALA A 27 -19.32 -3.74 -2.37
C ALA A 27 -18.56 -4.87 -3.10
N GLN A 28 -18.48 -6.07 -2.51
CA GLN A 28 -17.82 -7.25 -3.10
C GLN A 28 -18.68 -8.05 -4.09
N ASN A 29 -19.95 -7.65 -4.33
CA ASN A 29 -20.71 -8.12 -5.50
C ASN A 29 -20.21 -7.41 -6.77
N PHE A 30 -18.94 -7.62 -7.11
CA PHE A 30 -18.34 -7.08 -8.31
C PHE A 30 -19.07 -7.67 -9.52
N ALA A 31 -19.52 -6.79 -10.43
CA ALA A 31 -19.63 -7.19 -11.82
C ALA A 31 -18.31 -7.86 -12.22
N PRO A 32 -18.32 -8.97 -12.99
CA PRO A 32 -17.09 -9.65 -13.39
C PRO A 32 -16.14 -8.60 -13.97
N CYS A 33 -14.99 -8.42 -13.34
CA CYS A 33 -14.06 -7.40 -13.79
C CYS A 33 -13.68 -7.67 -15.25
N THR A 34 -13.43 -6.61 -16.00
CA THR A 34 -13.10 -6.68 -17.41
C THR A 34 -11.68 -6.22 -17.67
N PHE A 35 -11.12 -6.62 -18.80
CA PHE A 35 -9.83 -6.12 -19.23
C PHE A 35 -9.89 -4.58 -19.39
N PRO A 36 -8.95 -3.81 -18.83
CA PRO A 36 -8.94 -2.35 -18.99
C PRO A 36 -8.87 -1.90 -20.46
N ASP A 37 -8.23 -2.69 -21.32
CA ASP A 37 -8.14 -2.44 -22.76
C ASP A 37 -9.25 -3.11 -23.60
N ALA A 38 -10.06 -3.99 -22.98
CA ALA A 38 -11.23 -4.63 -23.59
C ALA A 38 -12.38 -4.69 -22.57
N PRO A 39 -13.08 -3.57 -22.31
CA PRO A 39 -13.99 -3.40 -21.17
C PRO A 39 -15.30 -4.20 -21.29
N THR A 40 -15.49 -4.96 -22.36
CA THR A 40 -16.63 -5.86 -22.57
C THR A 40 -16.28 -7.33 -22.32
N VAL A 41 -15.01 -7.64 -22.02
CA VAL A 41 -14.53 -9.01 -21.86
C VAL A 41 -14.04 -9.20 -20.45
N SER A 42 -14.53 -10.26 -19.79
CA SER A 42 -14.13 -10.60 -18.42
C SER A 42 -12.63 -10.89 -18.32
N ALA A 43 -11.99 -10.30 -17.31
CA ALA A 43 -10.60 -10.51 -16.93
C ALA A 43 -10.51 -11.32 -15.63
N PRO A 44 -9.43 -12.08 -15.42
CA PRO A 44 -9.15 -12.68 -14.12
C PRO A 44 -8.94 -11.61 -13.04
N GLY A 45 -9.25 -11.96 -11.79
CA GLY A 45 -9.18 -11.04 -10.66
C GLY A 45 -7.83 -10.32 -10.49
N TRP A 46 -6.70 -10.97 -10.77
CA TRP A 46 -5.37 -10.37 -10.61
C TRP A 46 -5.08 -9.21 -11.59
N ILE A 47 -5.77 -9.15 -12.74
CA ILE A 47 -5.70 -7.96 -13.64
C ILE A 47 -6.44 -6.77 -13.02
N CYS A 48 -7.33 -7.06 -12.08
CA CYS A 48 -8.22 -6.14 -11.39
C CYS A 48 -7.83 -5.97 -9.93
N ASP A 49 -6.53 -6.14 -9.65
CA ASP A 49 -5.91 -5.87 -8.36
C ASP A 49 -6.38 -6.79 -7.22
N VAL A 50 -6.98 -7.95 -7.56
CA VAL A 50 -7.20 -9.04 -6.61
C VAL A 50 -5.93 -9.88 -6.51
N ILE A 51 -5.12 -9.61 -5.50
CA ILE A 51 -3.84 -10.28 -5.28
C ILE A 51 -4.06 -11.66 -4.64
N PRO A 52 -3.42 -12.73 -5.14
CA PRO A 52 -3.47 -14.04 -4.51
C PRO A 52 -2.87 -14.02 -3.09
N SER A 53 -3.43 -14.82 -2.18
CA SER A 53 -3.11 -14.76 -0.74
C SER A 53 -1.70 -15.23 -0.36
N ASP A 54 -1.00 -15.93 -1.26
CA ASP A 54 0.37 -16.43 -1.06
C ASP A 54 1.45 -15.42 -1.49
N ILE A 55 1.04 -14.23 -1.92
CA ILE A 55 1.92 -13.14 -2.34
C ILE A 55 1.72 -11.98 -1.38
N ALA A 56 2.81 -11.51 -0.78
CA ALA A 56 2.76 -10.41 0.19
C ALA A 56 2.45 -9.08 -0.50
N VAL A 57 3.12 -8.83 -1.63
CA VAL A 57 2.87 -7.65 -2.47
C VAL A 57 3.05 -8.02 -3.93
N ALA A 58 2.18 -7.49 -4.78
CA ALA A 58 2.24 -7.68 -6.22
C ALA A 58 1.74 -6.44 -6.93
N ALA A 59 2.22 -6.26 -8.15
CA ALA A 59 1.71 -5.23 -9.03
C ALA A 59 1.61 -5.76 -10.46
N LYS A 60 0.59 -5.26 -11.16
CA LYS A 60 0.39 -5.54 -12.58
C LYS A 60 1.16 -4.55 -13.43
N GLY A 61 1.61 -5.02 -14.58
CA GLY A 61 2.13 -4.18 -15.64
C GLY A 61 1.53 -4.56 -16.98
N TYR A 62 1.60 -3.62 -17.91
CA TYR A 62 0.95 -3.73 -19.20
C TYR A 62 1.88 -3.34 -20.36
N SER A 63 1.71 -4.02 -21.48
CA SER A 63 2.27 -3.60 -22.76
C SER A 63 1.18 -3.67 -23.82
N LYS A 64 0.99 -2.57 -24.55
CA LYS A 64 0.14 -2.58 -25.75
C LYS A 64 0.68 -3.57 -26.78
N LYS A 65 -0.22 -4.07 -27.64
CA LYS A 65 0.15 -4.89 -28.79
C LYS A 65 1.28 -4.24 -29.59
N SER A 66 2.34 -5.00 -29.86
CA SER A 66 3.52 -4.52 -30.57
C SER A 66 3.86 -5.43 -31.75
N ALA A 67 4.15 -4.83 -32.90
CA ALA A 67 4.67 -5.54 -34.07
C ALA A 67 6.07 -6.13 -33.83
N ALA A 68 6.79 -5.65 -32.82
CA ALA A 68 8.10 -6.18 -32.42
C ALA A 68 8.00 -7.55 -31.69
N GLY A 69 6.79 -8.05 -31.45
CA GLY A 69 6.53 -9.40 -30.97
C GLY A 69 6.47 -9.57 -29.45
N MET A 70 6.15 -10.80 -29.04
CA MET A 70 5.87 -11.16 -27.64
C MET A 70 7.03 -10.91 -26.68
N SER A 71 8.28 -11.07 -27.12
CA SER A 71 9.45 -10.88 -26.27
C SER A 71 9.62 -9.42 -25.86
N VAL A 72 9.36 -8.47 -26.78
CA VAL A 72 9.39 -7.03 -26.50
C VAL A 72 8.23 -6.64 -25.60
N MET A 73 7.02 -7.11 -25.90
CA MET A 73 5.86 -6.84 -25.03
C MET A 73 6.08 -7.35 -23.61
N ARG A 74 6.66 -8.55 -23.44
CA ARG A 74 6.97 -9.11 -22.12
C ARG A 74 7.97 -8.23 -21.36
N LYS A 75 9.04 -7.77 -22.01
CA LYS A 75 10.02 -6.87 -21.37
C LYS A 75 9.37 -5.57 -20.89
N ILE A 76 8.53 -4.96 -21.72
CA ILE A 76 7.82 -3.73 -21.38
C ILE A 76 6.87 -3.97 -20.21
N ALA A 77 5.99 -4.97 -20.29
CA ALA A 77 5.01 -5.26 -19.25
C ALA A 77 5.65 -5.68 -17.92
N VAL A 78 6.76 -6.43 -17.94
CA VAL A 78 7.51 -6.78 -16.72
C VAL A 78 8.15 -5.56 -16.07
N ASN A 79 8.74 -4.66 -16.87
CA ASN A 79 9.36 -3.46 -16.33
C ASN A 79 8.31 -2.51 -15.76
N ASP A 80 7.20 -2.33 -16.46
CA ASP A 80 6.04 -1.57 -15.99
C ASP A 80 5.51 -2.15 -14.65
N ALA A 81 5.35 -3.48 -14.57
CA ALA A 81 4.93 -4.14 -13.33
C ALA A 81 5.91 -3.93 -12.17
N ARG A 82 7.22 -3.90 -12.44
CA ARG A 82 8.25 -3.67 -11.41
C ARG A 82 8.27 -2.22 -10.93
N VAL A 83 8.02 -1.26 -11.81
CA VAL A 83 7.86 0.14 -11.41
C VAL A 83 6.64 0.29 -10.51
N ASN A 84 5.52 -0.31 -10.88
CA ASN A 84 4.31 -0.29 -10.05
C ASN A 84 4.55 -1.01 -8.71
N LEU A 85 5.24 -2.15 -8.71
CA LEU A 85 5.59 -2.88 -7.49
C LEU A 85 6.47 -2.03 -6.56
N ALA A 86 7.38 -1.25 -7.14
CA ALA A 86 8.23 -0.35 -6.37
C ALA A 86 7.43 0.78 -5.72
N ALA A 87 6.45 1.35 -6.43
CA ALA A 87 5.57 2.38 -5.89
C ALA A 87 4.68 1.85 -4.75
N GLU A 88 4.13 0.64 -4.88
CA GLU A 88 3.38 -0.01 -3.79
C GLU A 88 4.27 -0.24 -2.57
N PHE A 89 5.47 -0.77 -2.78
CA PHE A 89 6.42 -1.01 -1.69
C PHE A 89 6.91 0.30 -1.03
N GLU A 90 7.14 1.36 -1.80
CA GLU A 90 7.45 2.70 -1.26
C GLU A 90 6.32 3.24 -0.38
N THR A 91 5.07 3.00 -0.79
CA THR A 91 3.88 3.39 -0.03
C THR A 91 3.80 2.62 1.28
N ASP A 92 4.06 1.31 1.26
CA ASP A 92 4.12 0.48 2.47
C ASP A 92 5.17 0.98 3.46
N VAL A 93 6.39 1.25 2.98
CA VAL A 93 7.48 1.79 3.82
C VAL A 93 7.10 3.15 4.42
N SER A 94 6.50 4.03 3.61
CA SER A 94 6.07 5.37 4.05
C SER A 94 5.00 5.28 5.15
N ASN A 95 4.01 4.41 4.95
CA ASN A 95 2.96 4.16 5.95
C ASN A 95 3.53 3.57 7.24
N LEU A 96 4.52 2.68 7.12
CA LEU A 96 5.20 2.06 8.25
C LEU A 96 5.97 3.09 9.07
N PHE A 97 6.67 4.01 8.41
CA PHE A 97 7.35 5.14 9.08
C PHE A 97 6.39 6.08 9.77
N GLN A 98 5.26 6.40 9.13
CA GLN A 98 4.23 7.21 9.75
C GLN A 98 3.70 6.54 11.02
N ALA A 99 3.39 5.23 10.96
CA ALA A 99 2.94 4.48 12.13
C ALA A 99 4.00 4.44 13.24
N ALA A 100 5.28 4.27 12.90
CA ALA A 100 6.38 4.27 13.86
C ALA A 100 6.51 5.63 14.55
N THR A 101 6.50 6.72 13.79
CA THR A 101 6.68 8.08 14.32
C THR A 101 5.51 8.58 15.14
N GLU A 102 4.27 8.21 14.80
CA GLU A 102 3.08 8.48 15.62
C GLU A 102 3.17 7.82 17.00
N GLY A 103 3.68 6.58 17.06
CA GLY A 103 3.90 5.85 18.31
C GLY A 103 4.94 6.52 19.23
N VAL A 104 6.03 7.04 18.66
CA VAL A 104 7.10 7.69 19.44
C VAL A 104 6.72 9.13 19.85
N THR A 105 6.01 9.87 19.00
CA THR A 105 5.56 11.25 19.29
C THR A 105 4.73 11.32 20.57
N SER A 106 3.93 10.28 20.87
CA SER A 106 3.15 10.19 22.10
C SER A 106 4.01 10.12 23.38
N THR A 107 5.23 9.59 23.29
CA THR A 107 6.16 9.44 24.42
C THR A 107 7.02 10.70 24.58
N SER A 108 7.45 11.32 23.47
CA SER A 108 8.35 12.48 23.46
C SER A 108 7.63 13.83 23.55
N ALA A 109 6.35 13.93 23.16
CA ALA A 109 5.56 15.16 23.32
C ALA A 109 5.34 15.52 24.79
N ALA A 110 5.35 14.53 25.68
CA ALA A 110 5.38 14.75 27.13
C ALA A 110 6.66 15.47 27.61
N GLU A 111 7.73 15.42 26.81
CA GLU A 111 9.04 16.05 27.04
C GLU A 111 9.25 17.32 26.19
N GLY A 112 8.24 17.75 25.40
CA GLY A 112 8.33 18.94 24.54
C GLY A 112 9.19 18.75 23.29
N VAL A 113 9.45 17.51 22.88
CA VAL A 113 10.31 17.18 21.72
C VAL A 113 9.44 16.86 20.50
N THR A 114 9.52 17.70 19.46
CA THR A 114 8.95 17.43 18.13
C THR A 114 9.91 16.55 17.34
N LEU A 115 9.54 15.28 17.13
CA LEU A 115 10.37 14.30 16.43
C LEU A 115 10.30 14.44 14.90
N VAL A 116 9.11 14.73 14.37
CA VAL A 116 8.88 14.82 12.93
C VAL A 116 8.69 16.28 12.57
N THR A 117 9.72 16.86 11.95
CA THR A 117 9.59 18.12 11.21
C THR A 117 9.28 17.82 9.75
N GLU A 118 8.84 18.83 9.00
CA GLU A 118 8.66 18.71 7.54
C GLU A 118 9.98 18.27 6.86
N ASP A 119 11.12 18.79 7.30
CA ASP A 119 12.45 18.43 6.77
C ASP A 119 12.81 16.95 7.03
N VAL A 120 12.46 16.40 8.20
CA VAL A 120 12.67 14.98 8.53
C VAL A 120 11.79 14.10 7.63
N GLN A 121 10.53 14.49 7.42
CA GLN A 121 9.61 13.75 6.56
C GLN A 121 10.07 13.77 5.09
N GLU A 122 10.44 14.94 4.55
CA GLU A 122 10.95 15.05 3.19
C GLU A 122 12.24 14.24 3.00
N THR A 123 13.16 14.31 3.96
CA THR A 123 14.41 13.54 3.92
C THR A 123 14.13 12.04 3.94
N PHE A 124 13.22 11.59 4.80
CA PHE A 124 12.79 10.19 4.85
C PHE A 124 12.21 9.73 3.51
N GLU A 125 11.31 10.50 2.90
CA GLU A 125 10.71 10.16 1.61
C GLU A 125 11.77 10.07 0.50
N ASN A 126 12.72 11.00 0.47
CA ASN A 126 13.79 11.02 -0.53
C ASN A 126 14.75 9.84 -0.40
N ILE A 127 15.13 9.49 0.84
CA ILE A 127 15.96 8.30 1.10
C ILE A 127 15.16 7.05 0.73
N THR A 128 13.90 6.94 1.17
CA THR A 128 13.03 5.80 0.88
C THR A 128 12.93 5.55 -0.63
N LYS A 129 12.61 6.57 -1.43
CA LYS A 129 12.60 6.50 -2.89
C LYS A 129 13.92 5.98 -3.45
N THR A 130 15.04 6.48 -2.94
CA THR A 130 16.38 6.07 -3.41
C THR A 130 16.68 4.62 -3.06
N VAL A 131 16.36 4.21 -1.83
CA VAL A 131 16.64 2.88 -1.30
C VAL A 131 15.74 1.85 -1.96
N VAL A 132 14.43 2.08 -2.04
CA VAL A 132 13.47 1.19 -2.72
C VAL A 132 13.91 0.90 -4.17
N ASN A 133 14.30 1.93 -4.91
CA ASN A 133 14.76 1.79 -6.29
C ASN A 133 16.06 0.97 -6.44
N LYS A 134 16.89 0.89 -5.38
CA LYS A 134 18.15 0.13 -5.37
C LYS A 134 18.01 -1.27 -4.75
N THR A 135 17.13 -1.43 -3.77
CA THR A 135 17.10 -2.60 -2.88
C THR A 135 16.12 -3.66 -3.32
N LEU A 136 15.08 -3.31 -4.10
CA LEU A 136 14.06 -4.25 -4.55
C LEU A 136 14.66 -5.41 -5.34
N THR A 137 14.75 -6.53 -4.64
CA THR A 137 15.35 -7.76 -5.13
C THR A 137 14.35 -8.90 -4.97
N ASN A 138 14.56 -9.98 -5.74
CA ASN A 138 13.73 -11.20 -5.68
C ASN A 138 12.25 -11.01 -6.09
N SER A 139 11.91 -9.93 -6.81
CA SER A 139 10.63 -9.83 -7.50
C SER A 139 10.59 -10.76 -8.72
N ARG A 140 9.52 -11.56 -8.83
CA ARG A 140 9.37 -12.57 -9.89
C ARG A 140 8.08 -12.37 -10.67
N VAL A 141 8.12 -12.75 -11.95
CA VAL A 141 6.91 -12.86 -12.77
C VAL A 141 6.10 -14.05 -12.26
N ILE A 142 4.87 -13.80 -11.83
CA ILE A 142 3.94 -14.82 -11.34
C ILE A 142 3.11 -15.36 -12.49
N VAL A 143 2.48 -14.46 -13.25
CA VAL A 143 1.60 -14.81 -14.36
C VAL A 143 1.66 -13.76 -15.45
N SER A 144 1.37 -14.16 -16.68
CA SER A 144 1.22 -13.26 -17.82
C SER A 144 0.07 -13.71 -18.70
N GLN A 145 -0.71 -12.77 -19.21
CA GLN A 145 -1.87 -13.05 -20.05
C GLN A 145 -2.05 -11.99 -21.14
N ALA A 146 -2.28 -12.47 -22.36
CA ALA A 146 -2.66 -11.60 -23.46
C ALA A 146 -4.12 -11.18 -23.32
N SER A 147 -4.41 -9.91 -23.60
CA SER A 147 -5.77 -9.39 -23.68
C SER A 147 -6.40 -9.70 -25.05
N PRO A 148 -7.73 -9.56 -25.18
CA PRO A 148 -8.41 -9.68 -26.48
C PRO A 148 -7.91 -8.70 -27.55
N THR A 149 -7.40 -7.54 -27.15
CA THR A 149 -6.81 -6.57 -28.10
C THR A 149 -5.40 -6.96 -28.55
N GLY A 150 -4.80 -7.95 -27.90
CA GLY A 150 -3.44 -8.43 -28.11
C GLY A 150 -2.37 -7.67 -27.33
N GLY A 151 -2.76 -6.84 -26.35
CA GLY A 151 -1.86 -6.36 -25.31
C GLY A 151 -1.45 -7.50 -24.36
N LEU A 152 -0.45 -7.27 -23.53
CA LEU A 152 0.08 -8.24 -22.58
C LEU A 152 0.05 -7.66 -21.18
N TYR A 153 -0.69 -8.32 -20.29
CA TYR A 153 -0.66 -8.08 -18.85
C TYR A 153 0.32 -9.04 -18.19
N VAL A 154 1.05 -8.55 -17.19
CA VAL A 154 1.97 -9.34 -16.37
C VAL A 154 1.76 -8.99 -14.91
N LEU A 155 1.73 -9.99 -14.04
CA LEU A 155 1.81 -9.81 -12.60
C LEU A 155 3.23 -10.12 -12.13
N VAL A 156 3.83 -9.17 -11.42
CA VAL A 156 5.10 -9.37 -10.70
C VAL A 156 4.81 -9.23 -9.22
N GLY A 157 5.48 -10.04 -8.39
CA GLY A 157 5.30 -9.95 -6.95
C GLY A 157 6.44 -10.60 -6.17
N MET A 158 6.29 -10.50 -4.85
CA MET A 158 7.21 -11.01 -3.83
C MET A 158 6.42 -11.83 -2.82
N ASP A 159 6.94 -12.99 -2.42
CA ASP A 159 6.41 -13.69 -1.25
C ASP A 159 6.82 -12.94 0.03
N GLN A 160 6.28 -13.39 1.17
CA GLN A 160 6.52 -12.76 2.46
C GLN A 160 8.01 -12.69 2.80
N ALA A 161 8.77 -13.76 2.55
CA ALA A 161 10.20 -13.78 2.85
C ALA A 161 10.98 -12.76 2.01
N ALA A 162 10.66 -12.63 0.72
CA ALA A 162 11.26 -11.59 -0.12
C ALA A 162 10.82 -10.19 0.32
N TYR A 163 9.55 -9.99 0.68
CA TYR A 163 9.05 -8.72 1.20
C TYR A 163 9.80 -8.30 2.46
N ASP A 164 9.85 -9.18 3.47
CA ASP A 164 10.52 -8.94 4.76
C ASP A 164 12.00 -8.64 4.55
N ALA A 165 12.68 -9.38 3.67
CA ALA A 165 14.09 -9.16 3.38
C ALA A 165 14.34 -7.80 2.69
N ASN A 166 13.44 -7.33 1.83
CA ASN A 166 13.55 -5.99 1.25
C ASN A 166 13.20 -4.91 2.28
N MET A 167 12.20 -5.14 3.13
CA MET A 167 11.80 -4.21 4.19
C MET A 167 12.93 -4.00 5.19
N ASN A 168 13.55 -5.08 5.68
CA ASN A 168 14.67 -5.01 6.60
C ASN A 168 15.85 -4.21 6.02
N LYS A 169 16.17 -4.39 4.73
CA LYS A 169 17.21 -3.58 4.05
C LYS A 169 16.87 -2.10 4.04
N VAL A 170 15.61 -1.75 3.77
CA VAL A 170 15.18 -0.35 3.80
C VAL A 170 15.32 0.22 5.21
N ILE A 171 14.87 -0.53 6.21
CA ILE A 171 14.97 -0.12 7.61
C ILE A 171 16.45 0.05 8.02
N ASP A 172 17.33 -0.86 7.61
CA ASP A 172 18.77 -0.76 7.87
C ASP A 172 19.39 0.49 7.22
N GLU A 173 19.04 0.78 5.95
CA GLU A 173 19.60 1.92 5.22
C GLU A 173 19.02 3.27 5.67
N VAL A 174 17.75 3.32 6.06
CA VAL A 174 17.09 4.56 6.51
C VAL A 174 17.31 4.82 8.00
N GLY A 175 17.27 3.77 8.82
CA GLY A 175 17.37 3.85 10.29
C GLY A 175 18.79 3.85 10.83
N GLY A 176 19.80 3.46 10.05
CA GLY A 176 21.20 3.49 10.48
C GLY A 176 21.74 4.91 10.69
N GLU A 177 22.58 5.11 11.70
CA GLU A 177 23.14 6.43 12.10
C GLU A 177 23.85 7.19 10.96
N ASP A 178 24.35 6.47 9.95
CA ASP A 178 25.00 7.05 8.78
C ASP A 178 24.02 7.60 7.72
N SER A 179 22.71 7.45 7.93
CA SER A 179 21.71 7.92 6.96
C SER A 179 21.53 9.44 7.05
N ALA A 180 21.25 10.08 5.92
CA ALA A 180 20.99 11.53 5.89
C ALA A 180 19.76 11.95 6.73
N LEU A 181 18.94 10.98 7.18
CA LEU A 181 17.85 11.21 8.12
C LEU A 181 18.38 11.63 9.49
N TRP A 182 19.52 11.08 9.93
CA TRP A 182 20.12 11.40 11.23
C TRP A 182 20.61 12.83 11.33
N ASP A 183 21.10 13.38 10.22
CA ASP A 183 21.50 14.79 10.12
C ASP A 183 20.34 15.76 10.37
N GLN A 184 19.08 15.30 10.26
CA GLN A 184 17.89 16.13 10.51
C GLN A 184 17.49 16.17 12.00
N PHE A 185 18.01 15.28 12.84
CA PHE A 185 17.66 15.26 14.25
C PHE A 185 18.56 16.20 15.07
N ASN A 186 17.94 17.17 15.73
CA ASN A 186 18.62 18.07 16.67
C ASN A 186 18.69 17.52 18.11
N ASN A 187 18.27 16.27 18.32
CA ASN A 187 18.16 15.66 19.65
C ASN A 187 18.52 14.17 19.58
N GLU A 188 19.56 13.76 20.32
CA GLU A 188 20.05 12.37 20.34
C GLU A 188 19.00 11.37 20.82
N LYS A 189 18.15 11.76 21.79
CA LYS A 189 17.07 10.91 22.29
C LYS A 189 15.98 10.71 21.25
N ALA A 190 15.60 11.77 20.53
CA ALA A 190 14.63 11.70 19.43
C ALA A 190 15.07 10.70 18.36
N ALA A 191 16.35 10.79 18.00
CA ALA A 191 16.95 9.98 16.97
C ALA A 191 17.07 8.50 17.43
N ALA A 192 17.51 8.26 18.68
CA ALA A 192 17.57 6.93 19.27
C ALA A 192 16.18 6.27 19.42
N ASP A 193 15.16 7.04 19.82
CA ASP A 193 13.79 6.51 19.96
C ASP A 193 13.21 6.13 18.58
N LEU A 194 13.50 6.89 17.52
CA LEU A 194 13.11 6.54 16.15
C LEU A 194 13.86 5.30 15.64
N ALA A 195 15.16 5.21 15.89
CA ALA A 195 15.97 4.04 15.55
C ALA A 195 15.40 2.77 16.18
N ALA A 196 15.06 2.84 17.47
CA ALA A 196 14.45 1.73 18.19
C ALA A 196 13.07 1.38 17.62
N ALA A 197 12.27 2.38 17.23
CA ALA A 197 10.99 2.14 16.58
C ALA A 197 11.15 1.42 15.24
N PHE A 198 12.14 1.82 14.42
CA PHE A 198 12.48 1.15 13.18
C PHE A 198 12.97 -0.28 13.36
N ASP A 199 13.88 -0.51 14.31
CA ASP A 199 14.38 -1.85 14.63
C ASP A 199 13.26 -2.79 15.08
N ALA A 200 12.26 -2.27 15.81
CA ALA A 200 11.09 -3.05 16.23
C ALA A 200 10.18 -3.48 15.06
N LEU A 201 10.32 -2.87 13.88
CA LEU A 201 9.54 -3.20 12.69
C LEU A 201 10.15 -4.32 11.85
N LYS A 202 11.43 -4.65 12.08
CA LYS A 202 12.12 -5.73 11.37
C LYS A 202 11.45 -7.08 11.61
N LYS A 203 11.49 -7.94 10.58
CA LYS A 203 10.90 -9.30 10.58
C LYS A 203 11.95 -10.39 10.46
#